data_AF-A0A352IMZ4-F1
#
_entry.id   AF-A0A352IMZ4-F1
#
_cell.length_a   1.000
_cell.length_b   1.000
_cell.length_c   1.000
_cell.angle_alpha   90.00
_cell.angle_beta   90.00
_cell.angle_gamma   90.00
#
_symmetry.space_group_name_H-M   'P 1'
#
loop_
_entity.id
_entity.type
_entity.pdbx_description
1 polymer ?
#
loop_
_entity_poly.entity_id
_entity_poly.type
_entity_poly.pdbx_seq_one_letter_code
_entity_poly.pdbx_strand_id
1 'polypeptide(L)'
;RRVHAIYRRLDDGFCDPLELRADSVLGIPGLLGAVRAGKVLMANALGSGVLESAALFGFLPEISKKLLGSPLAMPSVASWWCGEKPALDYVIEHLDELVIKPAFASMRMEPVFGYQVKGAERDALIKKMHAHPHAFVGQELVHLSQAPVWKGERDQPLATRSIG
;
A
#
# COMPACT_ATOMS: atom_id res chain seq x y z
N ARG A 1 26.71 26.07 0.10
CA ARG A 1 27.49 24.80 0.05
C ARG A 1 26.77 23.86 -0.92
N ARG A 2 27.48 23.14 -1.80
CA ARG A 2 26.84 22.23 -2.78
C ARG A 2 26.28 20.98 -2.08
N VAL A 3 25.06 20.61 -2.42
CA VAL A 3 24.41 19.36 -1.98
C VAL A 3 24.57 18.32 -3.09
N HIS A 4 24.97 17.10 -2.72
CA HIS A 4 25.23 16.00 -3.67
C HIS A 4 24.20 14.88 -3.54
N ALA A 5 23.60 14.72 -2.36
CA ALA A 5 22.56 13.74 -2.08
C ALA A 5 21.52 14.33 -1.14
N ILE A 6 20.27 13.94 -1.33
CA ILE A 6 19.13 14.31 -0.50
C ILE A 6 18.45 13.03 -0.04
N TYR A 7 18.39 12.83 1.28
CA TYR A 7 17.46 11.91 1.89
C TYR A 7 16.14 12.65 2.13
N ARG A 8 15.10 12.30 1.38
CA ARG A 8 13.80 12.97 1.47
C ARG A 8 12.89 12.25 2.46
N ARG A 9 12.09 13.05 3.17
CA ARG A 9 11.01 12.62 4.06
C ARG A 9 9.69 13.28 3.63
N LEU A 10 9.50 13.36 2.32
CA LEU A 10 8.43 14.10 1.66
C LEU A 10 7.94 13.28 0.47
N ASP A 11 6.63 13.21 0.25
CA ASP A 11 6.06 12.50 -0.90
C ASP A 11 6.47 13.16 -2.21
N ASP A 12 6.50 12.35 -3.27
CA ASP A 12 7.01 12.75 -4.59
C ASP A 12 6.35 14.03 -5.06
N GLY A 13 5.00 14.09 -5.00
CA GLY A 13 4.22 15.22 -5.48
C GLY A 13 4.64 16.57 -4.91
N PHE A 14 5.16 16.61 -3.69
CA PHE A 14 5.56 17.87 -3.05
C PHE A 14 7.01 18.28 -3.31
N CYS A 15 7.81 17.45 -3.97
CA CYS A 15 9.26 17.65 -4.09
C CYS A 15 9.66 18.77 -5.07
N ASP A 16 8.89 19.01 -6.13
CA ASP A 16 9.16 20.05 -7.11
C ASP A 16 7.86 20.72 -7.59
N PRO A 17 7.60 21.98 -7.21
CA PRO A 17 6.38 22.67 -7.63
C PRO A 17 6.35 23.02 -9.13
N LEU A 18 7.49 22.99 -9.84
CA LEU A 18 7.51 23.29 -11.28
C LEU A 18 7.06 22.10 -12.14
N GLU A 19 7.36 20.87 -11.71
CA GLU A 19 7.08 19.67 -12.50
C GLU A 19 6.01 18.76 -11.88
N LEU A 20 5.73 18.84 -10.58
CA LEU A 20 4.84 17.92 -9.87
C LEU A 20 3.57 18.64 -9.39
N ARG A 21 3.62 19.28 -8.22
CA ARG A 21 2.45 19.92 -7.61
C ARG A 21 2.66 21.43 -7.49
N ALA A 22 2.03 22.20 -8.37
CA ALA A 22 2.21 23.66 -8.47
C ALA A 22 1.82 24.45 -7.21
N ASP A 23 0.88 23.94 -6.40
CA ASP A 23 0.48 24.52 -5.12
C ASP A 23 1.35 24.06 -3.93
N SER A 24 2.38 23.25 -4.16
CA SER A 24 3.32 22.83 -3.12
C SER A 24 4.24 23.99 -2.71
N VAL A 25 4.25 24.31 -1.41
CA VAL A 25 5.20 25.25 -0.80
C VAL A 25 6.38 24.54 -0.11
N LEU A 26 6.39 23.21 -0.11
CA LEU A 26 7.39 22.40 0.60
C LEU A 26 8.60 22.03 -0.27
N GLY A 27 8.42 22.02 -1.59
CA GLY A 27 9.41 21.52 -2.55
C GLY A 27 10.49 22.52 -2.92
N ILE A 28 11.43 22.07 -3.74
CA ILE A 28 12.50 22.89 -4.29
C ILE A 28 12.23 23.03 -5.81
N PRO A 29 11.92 24.23 -6.33
CA PRO A 29 11.72 24.45 -7.75
C PRO A 29 12.92 23.95 -8.59
N GLY A 30 12.67 23.08 -9.55
CA GLY A 30 13.68 22.53 -10.47
C GLY A 30 14.50 21.37 -9.89
N LEU A 31 14.11 20.84 -8.73
CA LEU A 31 14.73 19.68 -8.12
C LEU A 31 14.63 18.44 -9.02
N LEU A 32 13.48 18.20 -9.64
CA LEU A 32 13.31 17.04 -10.52
C LEU A 32 14.24 17.14 -11.73
N GLY A 33 14.37 18.33 -12.33
CA GLY A 33 15.38 18.60 -13.35
C GLY A 33 16.82 18.33 -12.90
N ALA A 34 17.20 18.72 -11.68
CA ALA A 34 18.53 18.46 -11.12
C ALA A 34 18.80 16.96 -10.90
N VAL A 35 17.79 16.21 -10.43
CA VAL A 35 17.84 14.75 -10.26
C VAL A 35 17.98 14.06 -11.62
N ARG A 36 17.13 14.44 -12.60
CA ARG A 36 17.16 13.89 -13.97
C ARG A 36 18.50 14.15 -14.67
N ALA A 37 19.13 15.29 -14.39
CA ALA A 37 20.46 15.63 -14.91
C ALA A 37 21.62 14.93 -14.16
N GLY A 38 21.33 14.06 -13.17
CA GLY A 38 22.34 13.36 -12.38
C GLY A 38 23.18 14.26 -11.47
N LYS A 39 22.73 15.49 -11.20
CA LYS A 39 23.49 16.48 -10.41
C LYS A 39 23.34 16.28 -8.90
N VAL A 40 22.25 15.64 -8.48
CA VAL A 40 21.91 15.34 -7.09
C VAL A 40 21.28 13.94 -7.03
N LEU A 41 21.77 13.11 -6.12
CA LEU A 41 21.17 11.81 -5.79
C LEU A 41 19.96 12.02 -4.86
N MET A 42 18.89 11.26 -5.07
CA MET A 42 17.72 11.27 -4.19
C MET A 42 17.43 9.89 -3.61
N ALA A 43 17.19 9.86 -2.30
CA ALA A 43 16.80 8.65 -1.57
C ALA A 43 15.52 8.91 -0.75
N ASN A 44 14.41 8.21 -0.99
CA ASN A 44 14.14 7.29 -2.10
C ASN A 44 14.01 8.03 -3.44
N ALA A 45 14.20 7.33 -4.56
CA ALA A 45 14.02 7.93 -5.89
C ALA A 45 12.59 8.49 -6.08
N LEU A 46 12.43 9.53 -6.90
CA LEU A 46 11.10 9.98 -7.31
C LEU A 46 10.46 8.91 -8.21
N GLY A 47 9.18 8.66 -8.01
CA GLY A 47 8.42 7.60 -8.66
C GLY A 47 8.45 6.27 -7.90
N SER A 48 9.29 6.09 -6.87
CA SER A 48 9.38 4.81 -6.16
C SER A 48 8.12 4.45 -5.39
N GLY A 49 7.23 5.41 -5.10
CA GLY A 49 5.99 5.17 -4.37
C GLY A 49 5.02 4.21 -5.08
N VAL A 50 5.15 4.01 -6.39
CA VAL A 50 4.37 2.97 -7.09
C VAL A 50 4.62 1.57 -6.52
N LEU A 51 5.82 1.33 -5.98
CA LEU A 51 6.22 0.06 -5.38
C LEU A 51 5.51 -0.21 -4.04
N GLU A 52 4.87 0.79 -3.44
CA GLU A 52 4.08 0.67 -2.21
C GLU A 52 2.62 0.29 -2.50
N SER A 53 2.24 0.16 -3.77
CA SER A 53 0.90 -0.23 -4.17
C SER A 53 0.55 -1.64 -3.67
N ALA A 54 -0.57 -1.76 -2.96
CA ALA A 54 -1.10 -3.07 -2.56
C ALA A 54 -1.44 -3.96 -3.77
N ALA A 55 -1.69 -3.36 -4.94
CA ALA A 55 -1.97 -4.09 -6.17
C ALA A 55 -0.79 -4.95 -6.61
N LEU A 56 0.45 -4.51 -6.32
CA LEU A 56 1.65 -5.24 -6.72
C LEU A 56 1.79 -6.59 -6.04
N PHE A 57 1.18 -6.79 -4.86
CA PHE A 57 1.32 -8.02 -4.09
C PHE A 57 0.85 -9.26 -4.86
N GLY A 58 -0.20 -9.13 -5.68
CA GLY A 58 -0.67 -10.22 -6.55
C GLY A 58 0.34 -10.60 -7.65
N PHE A 59 1.25 -9.69 -7.99
CA PHE A 59 2.23 -9.86 -9.07
C PHE A 59 3.65 -10.15 -8.57
N LEU A 60 3.94 -9.93 -7.28
CA LEU A 60 5.27 -10.12 -6.68
C LEU A 60 5.92 -11.48 -6.98
N PRO A 61 5.19 -12.62 -6.95
CA PRO A 61 5.78 -13.92 -7.27
C PRO A 61 6.41 -13.98 -8.67
N GLU A 62 5.70 -13.45 -9.68
CA GLU A 62 6.19 -13.45 -11.07
C GLU A 62 7.21 -12.34 -11.32
N ILE A 63 7.06 -11.18 -10.66
CA ILE A 63 8.06 -10.10 -10.70
C ILE A 63 9.42 -10.61 -10.18
N SER A 64 9.43 -11.32 -9.04
CA SER A 64 10.65 -11.89 -8.45
C SER A 64 11.35 -12.84 -9.41
N LYS A 65 10.61 -13.77 -10.03
CA LYS A 65 11.18 -14.71 -11.01
C LYS A 65 11.77 -13.97 -12.21
N LYS A 66 11.07 -12.97 -12.74
CA LYS A 66 11.52 -12.22 -13.93
C LYS A 66 12.72 -11.31 -13.67
N LEU A 67 12.75 -10.63 -12.52
CA LEU A 67 13.79 -9.63 -12.22
C LEU A 67 14.99 -10.20 -11.46
N LEU A 68 14.76 -11.19 -10.59
CA LEU A 68 15.78 -11.75 -9.70
C LEU A 68 16.16 -13.19 -10.04
N GLY A 69 15.42 -13.85 -10.95
CA GLY A 69 15.69 -15.24 -11.36
C GLY A 69 15.32 -16.28 -10.30
N SER A 70 14.62 -15.89 -9.23
CA SER A 70 14.25 -16.76 -8.12
C SER A 70 12.83 -16.50 -7.61
N PRO A 71 12.15 -17.50 -7.04
CA PRO A 71 10.89 -17.28 -6.35
C PRO A 71 11.10 -16.40 -5.12
N LEU A 72 10.02 -15.80 -4.62
CA LEU A 72 10.07 -15.05 -3.37
C LEU A 72 10.57 -15.95 -2.22
N ALA A 73 11.61 -15.49 -1.52
CA ALA A 73 12.11 -16.18 -0.33
C ALA A 73 11.09 -16.15 0.82
N MET A 74 10.29 -15.07 0.89
CA MET A 74 9.17 -14.93 1.81
C MET A 74 7.89 -14.78 0.99
N PRO A 75 6.92 -15.70 1.11
CA PRO A 75 5.66 -15.60 0.38
C PRO A 75 4.93 -14.30 0.69
N SER A 76 4.35 -13.69 -0.34
CA SER A 76 3.42 -12.57 -0.17
C SER A 76 2.04 -13.09 0.27
N VAL A 77 1.31 -12.26 1.02
CA VAL A 77 -0.10 -12.52 1.32
C VAL A 77 -0.91 -12.57 0.03
N ALA A 78 -1.81 -13.55 -0.11
CA ALA A 78 -2.66 -13.65 -1.30
C ALA A 78 -3.46 -12.36 -1.49
N SER A 79 -3.32 -11.76 -2.68
CA SER A 79 -3.83 -10.43 -2.98
C SER A 79 -4.36 -10.38 -4.41
N TRP A 80 -5.54 -9.79 -4.58
CA TRP A 80 -6.29 -9.71 -5.83
C TRP A 80 -6.52 -8.25 -6.19
N TRP A 81 -5.82 -7.76 -7.21
CA TRP A 81 -6.06 -6.42 -7.71
C TRP A 81 -7.35 -6.38 -8.53
N CYS A 82 -8.34 -5.66 -8.03
CA CYS A 82 -9.68 -5.62 -8.63
C CYS A 82 -9.71 -4.92 -10.00
N GLY A 83 -8.60 -4.34 -10.47
CA GLY A 83 -8.45 -3.87 -11.85
C GLY A 83 -8.59 -4.98 -12.90
N GLU A 84 -8.33 -6.22 -12.53
CA GLU A 84 -8.61 -7.39 -13.35
C GLU A 84 -10.01 -7.94 -13.04
N LYS A 85 -10.85 -8.11 -14.06
CA LYS A 85 -12.24 -8.56 -13.88
C LYS A 85 -12.35 -9.89 -13.09
N PRO A 86 -11.57 -10.94 -13.37
CA PRO A 86 -11.64 -12.18 -12.60
C PRO A 86 -11.29 -11.98 -11.11
N ALA A 87 -10.35 -11.08 -10.82
CA ALA A 87 -9.98 -10.74 -9.45
C ALA A 87 -11.11 -9.97 -8.74
N LEU A 88 -11.74 -9.01 -9.40
CA LEU A 88 -12.91 -8.30 -8.86
C LEU A 88 -14.06 -9.28 -8.53
N ASP A 89 -14.40 -10.15 -9.47
CA ASP A 89 -15.50 -11.11 -9.32
C ASP A 89 -15.22 -12.04 -8.13
N TYR A 90 -13.99 -12.57 -8.02
CA TYR A 90 -13.56 -13.39 -6.88
C TYR A 90 -13.69 -12.65 -5.55
N VAL A 91 -13.21 -11.40 -5.48
CA VAL A 91 -13.23 -10.61 -4.26
C VAL A 91 -14.66 -10.31 -3.79
N ILE A 92 -15.59 -10.03 -4.71
CA ILE A 92 -17.00 -9.79 -4.37
C ILE A 92 -17.67 -11.06 -3.88
N GLU A 93 -17.41 -12.20 -4.53
CA GLU A 93 -17.95 -13.50 -4.15
C GLU A 93 -17.48 -13.93 -2.75
N HIS A 94 -16.19 -13.72 -2.45
CA HIS A 94 -15.54 -14.15 -1.19
C HIS A 94 -15.35 -13.00 -0.20
N LEU A 95 -16.18 -11.95 -0.28
CA LEU A 95 -15.96 -10.72 0.48
C LEU A 95 -15.76 -10.97 1.99
N ASP A 96 -16.51 -11.91 2.57
CA ASP A 96 -16.46 -12.23 4.01
C ASP A 96 -15.12 -12.82 4.48
N GLU A 97 -14.31 -13.33 3.57
CA GLU A 97 -13.01 -13.96 3.86
C GLU A 97 -11.83 -12.99 3.64
N LEU A 98 -12.12 -11.79 3.15
CA LEU A 98 -11.12 -10.85 2.64
C LEU A 98 -11.13 -9.52 3.39
N VAL A 99 -9.99 -8.84 3.31
CA VAL A 99 -9.82 -7.44 3.68
C VAL A 99 -9.73 -6.61 2.40
N ILE A 100 -10.59 -5.62 2.26
CA ILE A 100 -10.60 -4.69 1.14
C ILE A 100 -9.73 -3.49 1.47
N LYS A 101 -8.73 -3.22 0.63
CA LYS A 101 -7.75 -2.15 0.80
C LYS A 101 -7.70 -1.24 -0.43
N PRO A 102 -7.27 0.02 -0.27
CA PRO A 102 -6.92 0.85 -1.42
C PRO A 102 -5.73 0.25 -2.19
N ALA A 103 -5.78 0.31 -3.52
CA ALA A 103 -4.67 -0.13 -4.38
C ALA A 103 -3.45 0.78 -4.25
N PHE A 104 -3.63 2.08 -4.00
CA PHE A 104 -2.57 3.07 -3.94
C PHE A 104 -2.56 3.79 -2.58
N ALA A 105 -1.38 4.00 -2.01
CA ALA A 105 -1.22 4.67 -0.71
C ALA A 105 -1.77 6.11 -0.69
N SER A 106 -1.85 6.77 -1.85
CA SER A 106 -2.47 8.10 -2.00
C SER A 106 -3.98 8.08 -1.75
N MET A 107 -4.63 6.92 -1.92
CA MET A 107 -6.04 6.74 -1.59
C MET A 107 -6.19 6.51 -0.09
N ARG A 108 -6.60 7.56 0.63
CA ARG A 108 -6.89 7.51 2.06
C ARG A 108 -8.20 6.74 2.29
N MET A 109 -8.08 5.45 2.48
CA MET A 109 -9.18 4.54 2.81
C MET A 109 -8.71 3.57 3.88
N GLU A 110 -9.49 3.46 4.95
CA GLU A 110 -9.25 2.45 5.97
C GLU A 110 -9.53 1.04 5.40
N PRO A 111 -8.74 0.03 5.76
CA PRO A 111 -9.04 -1.36 5.41
C PRO A 111 -10.42 -1.76 5.90
N VAL A 112 -11.20 -2.39 5.02
CA VAL A 112 -12.54 -2.87 5.32
C VAL A 112 -12.51 -4.38 5.43
N PHE A 113 -12.85 -4.92 6.59
CA PHE A 113 -12.99 -6.37 6.80
C PHE A 113 -14.35 -6.81 6.28
N GLY A 114 -14.40 -7.63 5.23
CA GLY A 114 -15.66 -7.89 4.55
C GLY A 114 -16.70 -8.59 5.43
N TYR A 115 -16.28 -9.42 6.40
CA TYR A 115 -17.20 -10.03 7.37
C TYR A 115 -17.92 -9.02 8.27
N GLN A 116 -17.40 -7.80 8.43
CA GLN A 116 -18.01 -6.75 9.24
C GLN A 116 -19.06 -5.95 8.47
N VAL A 117 -19.05 -6.00 7.14
CA VAL A 117 -19.91 -5.16 6.29
C VAL A 117 -21.08 -5.96 5.76
N LYS A 118 -22.31 -5.56 6.13
CA LYS A 118 -23.55 -6.29 5.82
C LYS A 118 -24.65 -5.36 5.30
N GLY A 119 -25.66 -5.95 4.65
CA GLY A 119 -26.84 -5.23 4.14
C GLY A 119 -26.48 -4.07 3.21
N ALA A 120 -27.12 -2.93 3.41
CA ALA A 120 -26.96 -1.76 2.54
C ALA A 120 -25.52 -1.23 2.45
N GLU A 121 -24.71 -1.40 3.51
CA GLU A 121 -23.31 -0.99 3.49
C GLU A 121 -22.48 -1.88 2.54
N ARG A 122 -22.79 -3.18 2.50
CA ARG A 122 -22.15 -4.14 1.59
C ARG A 122 -22.48 -3.82 0.15
N ASP A 123 -23.75 -3.55 -0.15
CA ASP A 123 -24.19 -3.18 -1.50
C ASP A 123 -23.52 -1.87 -1.96
N ALA A 124 -23.39 -0.90 -1.05
CA ALA A 124 -22.70 0.36 -1.34
C ALA A 124 -21.20 0.16 -1.61
N LEU A 125 -20.53 -0.72 -0.86
CA LEU A 125 -19.13 -1.08 -1.10
C LEU A 125 -18.95 -1.75 -2.46
N ILE A 126 -19.76 -2.78 -2.76
CA ILE A 126 -19.71 -3.50 -4.04
C ILE A 126 -19.96 -2.54 -5.21
N LYS A 127 -20.92 -1.63 -5.10
CA LYS A 127 -21.18 -0.61 -6.11
C LYS A 127 -19.97 0.31 -6.33
N LYS A 128 -19.29 0.73 -5.26
CA LYS A 128 -18.05 1.54 -5.36
C LYS A 128 -16.94 0.76 -6.05
N MET A 129 -16.77 -0.52 -5.72
CA MET A 129 -15.78 -1.40 -6.34
C MET A 129 -16.03 -1.59 -7.83
N HIS A 130 -17.28 -1.81 -8.25
CA HIS A 130 -17.63 -1.86 -9.67
C HIS A 130 -17.40 -0.54 -10.41
N ALA A 131 -17.61 0.60 -9.75
CA ALA A 131 -17.41 1.91 -10.36
C ALA A 131 -15.92 2.22 -10.58
N HIS A 132 -15.04 1.82 -9.66
CA HIS A 132 -13.59 2.09 -9.73
C HIS A 132 -12.76 0.85 -9.39
N PRO A 133 -12.83 -0.22 -10.20
CA PRO A 133 -12.23 -1.52 -9.87
C PRO A 133 -10.72 -1.44 -9.59
N HIS A 134 -10.00 -0.66 -10.41
CA HIS A 134 -8.56 -0.46 -10.28
C HIS A 134 -8.12 0.17 -8.95
N ALA A 135 -9.03 0.79 -8.21
CA ALA A 135 -8.76 1.45 -6.94
C ALA A 135 -8.73 0.50 -5.73
N PHE A 136 -9.15 -0.76 -5.90
CA PHE A 136 -9.33 -1.71 -4.80
C PHE A 136 -8.45 -2.95 -4.96
N VAL A 137 -8.06 -3.50 -3.82
CA VAL A 137 -7.39 -4.79 -3.69
C VAL A 137 -8.14 -5.58 -2.62
N GLY A 138 -8.52 -6.81 -2.94
CA GLY A 138 -8.87 -7.79 -1.92
C GLY A 138 -7.60 -8.48 -1.44
N GLN A 139 -7.45 -8.69 -0.15
CA GLN A 139 -6.31 -9.40 0.43
C GLN A 139 -6.80 -10.42 1.45
N GLU A 140 -6.15 -11.57 1.49
CA GLU A 140 -6.43 -12.62 2.46
C GLU A 140 -6.29 -12.10 3.90
N LEU A 141 -7.20 -12.55 4.78
CA LEU A 141 -7.14 -12.23 6.19
C LEU A 141 -6.01 -13.01 6.88
N VAL A 142 -4.96 -12.29 7.28
CA VAL A 142 -3.82 -12.88 7.99
C VAL A 142 -4.06 -12.87 9.50
N HIS A 143 -3.90 -14.04 10.13
CA HIS A 143 -3.92 -14.16 11.59
C HIS A 143 -2.56 -13.79 12.15
N LEU A 144 -2.47 -12.62 12.80
CA LEU A 144 -1.22 -12.13 13.37
C LEU A 144 -0.76 -13.00 14.54
N SER A 145 0.55 -13.23 14.59
CA SER A 145 1.22 -13.83 15.74
C SER A 145 0.91 -13.04 17.01
N GLN A 146 0.81 -13.72 18.15
CA GLN A 146 0.54 -13.09 19.45
C GLN A 146 1.78 -13.23 20.35
N ALA A 147 2.11 -12.19 21.10
CA ALA A 147 3.09 -12.27 22.18
C ALA A 147 2.48 -11.82 23.52
N PRO A 148 2.95 -12.40 24.64
CA PRO A 148 2.54 -11.95 25.96
C PRO A 148 3.10 -10.56 26.24
N VAL A 149 2.28 -9.70 26.83
CA VAL A 149 2.66 -8.36 27.29
C VAL A 149 2.26 -8.19 28.76
N TRP A 150 3.13 -7.56 29.53
CA TRP A 150 2.85 -7.23 30.91
C TRP A 150 2.02 -5.93 30.98
N LYS A 151 0.83 -5.98 31.60
CA LYS A 151 -0.05 -4.81 31.78
C LYS A 151 0.11 -4.11 33.13
N GLY A 152 0.77 -4.73 34.11
CA GLY A 152 0.99 -4.13 35.43
C GLY A 152 -0.21 -4.14 36.38
N GLU A 153 -1.28 -4.85 36.04
CA GLU A 153 -2.45 -5.04 36.91
C GLU A 153 -2.26 -6.25 37.85
N ARG A 154 -2.68 -6.14 39.11
CA ARG A 154 -2.44 -7.17 40.15
C ARG A 154 -3.17 -8.50 39.85
N ASP A 155 -4.34 -8.43 39.24
CA ASP A 155 -5.21 -9.61 39.05
C ASP A 155 -5.09 -10.24 37.65
N GLN A 156 -4.63 -9.49 36.64
CA GLN A 156 -4.29 -9.99 35.31
C GLN A 156 -3.02 -9.31 34.77
N PRO A 157 -1.84 -9.74 35.24
CA PRO A 157 -0.59 -9.09 34.87
C PRO A 157 -0.19 -9.28 33.40
N LEU A 158 -0.69 -10.35 32.75
CA LEU A 158 -0.34 -10.72 31.38
C LEU A 158 -1.55 -10.57 30.45
N ALA A 159 -1.33 -9.97 29.30
CA ALA A 159 -2.29 -9.91 28.19
C ALA A 159 -1.63 -10.36 26.88
N THR A 160 -2.43 -10.64 25.86
CA THR A 160 -1.94 -10.89 24.51
C THR A 160 -1.91 -9.61 23.70
N ARG A 161 -0.87 -9.43 22.89
CA ARG A 161 -0.78 -8.38 21.88
C ARG A 161 -0.42 -9.01 20.55
N SER A 162 -1.10 -8.58 19.50
CA SER A 162 -0.72 -8.94 18.13
C SER A 162 0.65 -8.35 17.79
N ILE A 163 1.54 -9.18 17.26
CA ILE A 163 2.87 -8.83 16.78
C ILE A 163 2.83 -8.98 15.26
N GLY A 164 2.90 -7.84 14.57
CA GLY A 164 2.82 -7.71 13.12
C GLY A 164 2.98 -6.26 12.70
#